data_AF-A0A1H9NII2-F1
#
_entry.id   AF-A0A1H9NII2-F1
#
_cell.length_a   1.000
_cell.length_b   1.000
_cell.length_c   1.000
_cell.angle_alpha   90.00
_cell.angle_beta   90.00
_cell.angle_gamma   90.00
#
_symmetry.space_group_name_H-M   'P 1'
#
loop_
_entity.id
_entity.type
_entity.pdbx_description
1 polymer ?
#
loop_
_entity_poly.entity_id
_entity_poly.type
_entity_poly.pdbx_seq_one_letter_code
_entity_poly.pdbx_strand_id
1 'polypeptide(L)'
;MPKNWSKLVLVILAIFVINSITPFHASAASLETTGAVKNEYTYEEAVFLSGSPVIFKGTSKDIKITQKESKGKLTETYSMKLTGNNGATLTRNIAYESDVVDYASIGQKTSNGEVKKYTEKITIGSITYSLVDYQFSQGTVTDNRAASDYYSGNVISRKTYAYETGKGKNAVQNTITIETDSRHAGYENFWGATETQITESVYSFSDGKTSHVKNRVSTSKSRILNYEENLGTLGSFEGGYAVVSEKDVISEYTYNLASGQKGTLDLDTEYMPTIERLIIPKFRDLTNHYAKEAIEKLYSLGIYSDSSNFFSPKTPMKRIDFTTAIGKAVDLRVFEEKKSRKAPTTSVFKDLKRSTKDYFYIESALNKGIIKGVSADYFMPDGAITRAQAATIFVRALGLENRAPNPGFLTKFTDDNQIPNYARDGIYIANELGLMIGDSAGRFNPNKPLSRAEASVVLERFLKYLEDDLKQNYRDDILFFN
;
A
#
# COMPACT_ATOMS: atom_id res chain seq x y z
N MET A 1 40.68 -43.04 37.98
CA MET A 1 40.62 -42.64 36.55
C MET A 1 39.94 -43.79 35.82
N PRO A 2 38.81 -43.67 35.08
CA PRO A 2 38.22 -42.56 34.29
C PRO A 2 36.81 -42.15 34.83
N LYS A 3 36.23 -40.96 34.59
CA LYS A 3 35.66 -40.31 33.38
C LYS A 3 34.15 -40.56 33.20
N ASN A 4 33.38 -39.58 33.69
CA ASN A 4 32.08 -39.06 33.22
C ASN A 4 30.97 -40.04 32.80
N TRP A 5 30.03 -40.27 33.71
CA TRP A 5 28.63 -40.60 33.40
C TRP A 5 27.72 -39.65 34.18
N SER A 6 27.10 -38.69 33.49
CA SER A 6 25.71 -38.27 33.74
C SER A 6 25.34 -37.10 32.83
N LYS A 7 24.09 -37.15 32.35
CA LYS A 7 23.33 -36.12 31.62
C LYS A 7 23.56 -36.05 30.11
N LEU A 8 23.17 -37.13 29.44
CA LEU A 8 22.56 -37.04 28.11
C LEU A 8 21.11 -36.58 28.30
N VAL A 9 20.91 -35.27 28.52
CA VAL A 9 19.59 -34.66 28.33
C VAL A 9 19.61 -34.11 26.91
N LEU A 10 18.84 -34.77 26.05
CA LEU A 10 18.44 -34.29 24.73
C LEU A 10 17.78 -32.91 24.91
N VAL A 11 18.58 -31.85 24.75
CA VAL A 11 18.04 -30.52 24.46
C VAL A 11 17.58 -30.59 23.02
N ILE A 12 16.27 -30.79 22.84
CA ILE A 12 15.56 -30.46 21.61
C ILE A 12 15.81 -28.97 21.40
N LEU A 13 16.83 -28.65 20.61
CA LEU A 13 17.04 -27.32 20.08
C LEU A 13 15.91 -27.11 19.08
N ALA A 14 14.78 -26.61 19.58
CA ALA A 14 13.75 -26.01 18.75
C ALA A 14 14.44 -24.87 18.00
N ILE A 15 14.83 -25.16 16.76
CA ILE A 15 15.16 -24.14 15.77
C ILE A 15 13.85 -23.39 15.55
N PHE A 16 13.63 -22.38 16.40
CA PHE A 16 12.70 -21.31 16.11
C PHE A 16 13.30 -20.64 14.87
N VAL A 17 12.83 -21.09 13.70
CA VAL A 17 12.93 -20.30 12.48
C VAL A 17 12.20 -19.02 12.82
N ILE A 18 12.97 -18.01 13.19
CA ILE A 18 12.53 -16.62 13.15
C ILE A 18 12.20 -16.42 11.68
N ASN A 19 10.95 -16.71 11.32
CA ASN A 19 10.30 -16.04 10.21
C ASN A 19 10.55 -14.57 10.51
N SER A 20 11.47 -13.97 9.77
CA SER A 20 11.48 -12.54 9.56
C SER A 20 10.08 -12.23 9.04
N ILE A 21 9.19 -11.85 9.95
CA ILE A 21 7.92 -11.22 9.64
C ILE A 21 8.34 -9.96 8.90
N THR A 22 8.47 -10.06 7.58
CA THR A 22 8.36 -8.89 6.73
C THR A 22 6.96 -8.37 7.05
N PRO A 23 6.82 -7.15 7.60
CA PRO A 23 5.49 -6.60 7.83
C PRO A 23 4.73 -6.70 6.51
N PHE A 24 3.51 -7.25 6.57
CA PHE A 24 2.65 -7.39 5.41
C PHE A 24 2.46 -6.01 4.80
N HIS A 25 3.10 -5.74 3.67
CA HIS A 25 2.79 -4.58 2.85
C HIS A 25 1.28 -4.53 2.62
N ALA A 26 0.71 -3.33 2.63
CA ALA A 26 -0.63 -3.11 2.16
C ALA A 26 -0.62 -3.16 0.63
N SER A 27 -0.22 -4.29 0.04
CA SER A 27 -0.16 -4.39 -1.41
C SER A 27 -1.54 -4.72 -1.97
N ALA A 28 -2.04 -3.79 -2.78
CA ALA A 28 -3.20 -3.96 -3.64
C ALA A 28 -2.80 -4.28 -5.10
N ALA A 29 -1.62 -4.86 -5.34
CA ALA A 29 -1.18 -5.17 -6.70
C ALA A 29 -2.07 -6.25 -7.34
N SER A 30 -2.46 -6.03 -8.59
CA SER A 30 -3.02 -7.04 -9.47
C SER A 30 -1.96 -8.10 -9.79
N LEU A 31 -2.42 -9.31 -10.10
CA LEU A 31 -1.54 -10.47 -10.20
C LEU A 31 -0.74 -10.49 -11.51
N GLU A 32 -1.40 -10.23 -12.63
CA GLU A 32 -0.84 -10.20 -13.98
C GLU A 32 -1.75 -9.32 -14.85
N THR A 33 -1.52 -9.26 -16.17
CA THR A 33 -2.46 -8.67 -17.13
C THR A 33 -3.69 -9.54 -17.43
N THR A 34 -3.94 -10.59 -16.63
CA THR A 34 -5.03 -11.54 -16.86
C THR A 34 -6.38 -11.06 -16.34
N GLY A 35 -6.39 -10.09 -15.41
CA GLY A 35 -7.59 -9.68 -14.70
C GLY A 35 -8.05 -10.68 -13.64
N ALA A 36 -7.18 -11.61 -13.23
CA ALA A 36 -7.55 -12.64 -12.26
C ALA A 36 -7.92 -12.07 -10.89
N VAL A 37 -8.89 -12.70 -10.24
CA VAL A 37 -9.25 -12.46 -8.85
C VAL A 37 -8.75 -13.59 -7.98
N LYS A 38 -8.32 -13.29 -6.76
CA LYS A 38 -7.79 -14.28 -5.81
C LYS A 38 -8.09 -13.86 -4.39
N ASN A 39 -8.44 -14.81 -3.52
CA ASN A 39 -8.44 -14.64 -2.07
C ASN A 39 -7.47 -15.62 -1.36
N GLU A 40 -7.68 -15.92 -0.08
CA GLU A 40 -6.86 -16.87 0.68
C GLU A 40 -6.97 -18.31 0.18
N TYR A 41 -8.10 -18.65 -0.45
CA TYR A 41 -8.46 -20.03 -0.75
C TYR A 41 -8.61 -20.30 -2.24
N THR A 42 -9.09 -19.31 -3.01
CA THR A 42 -9.48 -19.48 -4.40
C THR A 42 -8.81 -18.46 -5.31
N TYR A 43 -8.81 -18.79 -6.59
CA TYR A 43 -8.37 -17.96 -7.69
C TYR A 43 -9.27 -18.22 -8.87
N GLU A 44 -9.62 -17.18 -9.60
CA GLU A 44 -10.41 -17.27 -10.82
C GLU A 44 -9.85 -16.35 -11.90
N GLU A 45 -9.76 -16.83 -13.13
CA GLU A 45 -9.45 -16.01 -14.31
C GLU A 45 -10.29 -16.43 -15.52
N ALA A 46 -10.60 -15.47 -16.40
CA ALA A 46 -11.32 -15.72 -17.63
C ALA A 46 -10.36 -15.82 -18.83
N VAL A 47 -10.56 -16.82 -19.68
CA VAL A 47 -9.79 -17.06 -20.90
C VAL A 47 -10.71 -17.11 -22.11
N PHE A 48 -10.32 -16.45 -23.21
CA PHE A 48 -11.16 -16.19 -24.38
C PHE A 48 -10.67 -16.88 -25.67
N LEU A 49 -9.94 -18.00 -25.55
CA LEU A 49 -9.33 -18.70 -26.69
C LEU A 49 -10.31 -19.54 -27.53
N SER A 50 -11.39 -20.04 -26.94
CA SER A 50 -12.25 -21.08 -27.54
C SER A 50 -13.49 -20.56 -28.29
N GLY A 51 -13.59 -19.24 -28.49
CA GLY A 51 -14.79 -18.60 -29.06
C GLY A 51 -15.93 -18.36 -28.06
N SER A 52 -15.78 -18.84 -26.83
CA SER A 52 -16.58 -18.47 -25.66
C SER A 52 -15.66 -18.26 -24.46
N PRO A 53 -16.04 -17.40 -23.50
CA PRO A 53 -15.30 -17.25 -22.25
C PRO A 53 -15.28 -18.57 -21.48
N VAL A 54 -14.11 -18.95 -20.98
CA VAL A 54 -13.92 -20.09 -20.09
C VAL A 54 -13.30 -19.58 -18.80
N ILE A 55 -14.00 -19.80 -17.68
CA ILE A 55 -13.51 -19.45 -16.35
C ILE A 55 -12.66 -20.61 -15.84
N PHE A 56 -11.42 -20.31 -15.47
CA PHE A 56 -10.50 -21.23 -14.83
C PHE A 56 -10.42 -20.91 -13.34
N LYS A 57 -10.51 -21.95 -12.50
CA LYS A 57 -10.48 -21.85 -11.05
C LYS A 57 -9.37 -22.72 -10.47
N GLY A 58 -8.78 -22.29 -9.36
CA GLY A 58 -7.80 -23.06 -8.59
C GLY A 58 -7.89 -22.77 -7.10
N THR A 59 -7.30 -23.64 -6.29
CA THR A 59 -7.19 -23.44 -4.85
C THR A 59 -5.82 -22.90 -4.46
N SER A 60 -5.64 -22.49 -3.21
CA SER A 60 -4.35 -22.06 -2.66
C SER A 60 -3.24 -23.13 -2.74
N LYS A 61 -3.59 -24.41 -2.92
CA LYS A 61 -2.63 -25.50 -3.15
C LYS A 61 -2.15 -25.57 -4.61
N ASP A 62 -2.99 -25.11 -5.53
CA ASP A 62 -2.74 -25.19 -6.97
C ASP A 62 -1.94 -23.99 -7.49
N ILE A 63 -1.71 -23.00 -6.62
CA ILE A 63 -1.18 -21.69 -6.97
C ILE A 63 -0.03 -21.35 -6.06
N LYS A 64 1.11 -21.09 -6.67
CA LYS A 64 2.31 -20.65 -5.99
C LYS A 64 2.82 -19.40 -6.68
N ILE A 65 2.76 -18.29 -5.95
CA ILE A 65 3.29 -17.00 -6.36
C ILE A 65 4.44 -16.66 -5.42
N THR A 66 5.62 -16.40 -5.98
CA THR A 66 6.81 -16.06 -5.19
C THR A 66 7.47 -14.81 -5.72
N GLN A 67 7.87 -13.93 -4.81
CA GLN A 67 8.67 -12.75 -5.10
C GLN A 67 10.04 -12.89 -4.45
N LYS A 68 11.10 -12.53 -5.18
CA LYS A 68 12.48 -12.53 -4.67
C LYS A 68 13.19 -11.28 -5.15
N GLU A 69 13.71 -10.51 -4.21
CA GLU A 69 14.55 -9.35 -4.52
C GLU A 69 16.03 -9.66 -4.27
N SER A 70 16.89 -9.32 -5.22
CA SER A 70 18.34 -9.45 -5.08
C SER A 70 19.07 -8.47 -5.99
N LYS A 71 20.01 -7.69 -5.43
CA LYS A 71 20.89 -6.79 -6.18
C LYS A 71 20.14 -5.81 -7.12
N GLY A 72 19.02 -5.25 -6.68
CA GLY A 72 18.21 -4.32 -7.48
C GLY A 72 17.33 -4.98 -8.55
N LYS A 73 17.24 -6.32 -8.55
CA LYS A 73 16.32 -7.09 -9.40
C LYS A 73 15.21 -7.69 -8.56
N LEU A 74 13.96 -7.50 -8.99
CA LEU A 74 12.78 -8.18 -8.47
C LEU A 74 12.41 -9.31 -9.43
N THR A 75 12.39 -10.55 -8.95
CA THR A 75 11.88 -11.69 -9.72
C THR A 75 10.55 -12.14 -9.13
N GLU A 76 9.52 -12.19 -9.96
CA GLU A 76 8.20 -12.71 -9.62
C GLU A 76 7.95 -14.00 -10.40
N THR A 77 7.38 -15.01 -9.77
CA THR A 77 7.12 -16.30 -10.42
C THR A 77 5.72 -16.77 -10.09
N TYR A 78 4.98 -17.10 -11.15
CA TYR A 78 3.60 -17.56 -11.14
C TYR A 78 3.57 -19.01 -11.61
N SER A 79 3.31 -19.94 -10.68
CA SER A 79 3.11 -21.36 -10.94
C SER A 79 1.68 -21.74 -10.60
N MET A 80 0.91 -22.18 -11.61
CA MET A 80 -0.53 -22.43 -11.46
C MET A 80 -0.96 -23.71 -12.18
N LYS A 81 -1.94 -24.40 -11.58
CA LYS A 81 -2.68 -25.50 -12.19
C LYS A 81 -4.18 -25.31 -11.96
N LEU A 82 -4.87 -24.77 -12.94
CA LEU A 82 -6.29 -24.42 -12.84
C LEU A 82 -7.17 -25.40 -13.62
N THR A 83 -8.43 -25.47 -13.22
CA THR A 83 -9.47 -26.26 -13.87
C THR A 83 -10.65 -25.36 -14.26
N GLY A 84 -11.21 -25.57 -15.44
CA GLY A 84 -12.42 -24.89 -15.89
C GLY A 84 -13.56 -25.87 -16.13
N ASN A 85 -14.70 -25.33 -16.56
CA ASN A 85 -15.89 -26.12 -16.88
C ASN A 85 -15.58 -27.18 -17.96
N ASN A 86 -16.34 -28.27 -17.97
CA ASN A 86 -16.24 -29.35 -18.96
C ASN A 86 -14.83 -29.99 -19.06
N GLY A 87 -14.08 -30.03 -17.95
CA GLY A 87 -12.77 -30.66 -17.88
C GLY A 87 -11.64 -29.84 -18.50
N ALA A 88 -11.85 -28.54 -18.75
CA ALA A 88 -10.80 -27.65 -19.21
C ALA A 88 -9.67 -27.55 -18.17
N THR A 89 -8.43 -27.44 -18.62
CA THR A 89 -7.26 -27.31 -17.73
C THR A 89 -6.31 -26.22 -18.18
N LEU A 90 -5.72 -25.49 -17.25
CA LEU A 90 -4.67 -24.51 -17.50
C LEU A 90 -3.48 -24.80 -16.61
N THR A 91 -2.29 -24.87 -17.20
CA THR A 91 -1.03 -24.91 -16.46
C THR A 91 -0.15 -23.75 -16.89
N ARG A 92 0.30 -22.94 -15.94
CA ARG A 92 1.16 -21.76 -16.16
C ARG A 92 2.39 -21.86 -15.28
N ASN A 93 3.57 -21.64 -15.86
CA ASN A 93 4.78 -21.29 -15.12
C ASN A 93 5.44 -20.12 -15.84
N ILE A 94 5.24 -18.91 -15.33
CA ILE A 94 5.81 -17.68 -15.89
C ILE A 94 6.65 -17.00 -14.81
N ALA A 95 7.81 -16.49 -15.20
CA ALA A 95 8.65 -15.68 -14.34
C ALA A 95 8.94 -14.34 -15.02
N TYR A 96 8.68 -13.26 -14.29
CA TYR A 96 9.04 -11.90 -14.67
C TYR A 96 10.27 -11.46 -13.89
N GLU A 97 11.14 -10.69 -14.53
CA GLU A 97 12.26 -10.04 -13.87
C GLU A 97 12.22 -8.55 -14.15
N SER A 98 12.24 -7.76 -13.09
CA SER A 98 12.22 -6.30 -13.16
C SER A 98 13.49 -5.71 -12.58
N ASP A 99 14.11 -4.82 -13.34
CA ASP A 99 15.19 -3.96 -12.86
C ASP A 99 14.59 -2.78 -12.10
N VAL A 100 14.92 -2.65 -10.82
CA VAL A 100 14.39 -1.63 -9.92
C VAL A 100 15.49 -0.61 -9.62
N VAL A 101 15.20 0.66 -9.90
CA VAL A 101 16.13 1.77 -9.66
C VAL A 101 15.48 2.75 -8.69
N ASP A 102 16.16 3.00 -7.56
CA ASP A 102 15.74 3.96 -6.54
C ASP A 102 16.45 5.31 -6.77
N TYR A 103 15.67 6.35 -7.04
CA TYR A 103 16.09 7.74 -7.17
C TYR A 103 15.78 8.50 -5.87
N ALA A 104 16.47 8.11 -4.79
CA ALA A 104 16.26 8.66 -3.45
C ALA A 104 16.33 10.20 -3.38
N SER A 105 17.09 10.86 -4.26
CA SER A 105 17.22 12.33 -4.30
C SER A 105 15.94 13.06 -4.66
N ILE A 106 15.04 12.41 -5.42
CA ILE A 106 13.75 12.95 -5.84
C ILE A 106 12.57 12.14 -5.29
N GLY A 107 12.85 11.15 -4.43
CA GLY A 107 11.84 10.31 -3.81
C GLY A 107 11.07 9.43 -4.80
N GLN A 108 11.71 8.96 -5.87
CA GLN A 108 11.05 8.13 -6.88
C GLN A 108 11.75 6.79 -7.06
N LYS A 109 11.01 5.78 -7.52
CA LYS A 109 11.52 4.49 -7.92
C LYS A 109 10.96 4.14 -9.29
N THR A 110 11.78 3.56 -10.16
CA THR A 110 11.30 2.95 -11.41
C THR A 110 11.51 1.45 -11.38
N SER A 111 10.64 0.74 -12.09
CA SER A 111 10.72 -0.70 -12.29
C SER A 111 10.46 -1.00 -13.75
N ASN A 112 11.42 -1.64 -14.42
CA ASN A 112 11.28 -2.08 -15.80
C ASN A 112 11.34 -3.60 -15.85
N GLY A 113 10.23 -4.23 -16.22
CA GLY A 113 10.01 -5.67 -16.19
C GLY A 113 10.01 -6.32 -17.57
N GLU A 114 10.60 -7.52 -17.64
CA GLU A 114 10.60 -8.38 -18.82
C GLU A 114 10.21 -9.82 -18.44
N VAL A 115 9.75 -10.59 -19.41
CA VAL A 115 9.54 -12.03 -19.21
C VAL A 115 10.87 -12.77 -19.23
N LYS A 116 11.19 -13.45 -18.12
CA LYS A 116 12.41 -14.24 -17.96
C LYS A 116 12.23 -15.69 -18.39
N LYS A 117 11.07 -16.28 -18.08
CA LYS A 117 10.70 -17.65 -18.45
C LYS A 117 9.20 -17.73 -18.63
N TYR A 118 8.76 -18.55 -19.57
CA TYR A 118 7.35 -18.81 -19.78
C TYR A 118 7.10 -20.23 -20.24
N THR A 119 6.10 -20.84 -19.66
CA THR A 119 5.43 -22.03 -20.17
C THR A 119 3.96 -21.90 -19.83
N GLU A 120 3.10 -22.13 -20.81
CA GLU A 120 1.67 -22.18 -20.55
C GLU A 120 0.99 -23.16 -21.51
N LYS A 121 0.05 -23.92 -20.98
CA LYS A 121 -0.75 -24.89 -21.73
C LYS A 121 -2.18 -24.80 -21.26
N ILE A 122 -3.09 -24.61 -22.21
CA ILE A 122 -4.52 -24.47 -21.96
C ILE A 122 -5.24 -25.51 -22.80
N THR A 123 -6.03 -26.36 -22.17
CA THR A 123 -6.83 -27.38 -22.86
C THR A 123 -8.30 -27.07 -22.64
N ILE A 124 -9.06 -26.89 -23.73
CA ILE A 124 -10.49 -26.62 -23.73
C ILE A 124 -11.15 -27.60 -24.70
N GLY A 125 -12.01 -28.48 -24.18
CA GLY A 125 -12.54 -29.60 -24.95
C GLY A 125 -11.42 -30.50 -25.45
N SER A 126 -11.36 -30.75 -26.76
CA SER A 126 -10.29 -31.55 -27.39
C SER A 126 -9.09 -30.75 -27.88
N ILE A 127 -9.14 -29.41 -27.78
CA ILE A 127 -8.10 -28.53 -28.32
C ILE A 127 -7.13 -28.16 -27.20
N THR A 128 -5.85 -28.20 -27.51
CA THR A 128 -4.77 -27.77 -26.62
C THR A 128 -4.01 -26.63 -27.24
N TYR A 129 -4.03 -25.48 -26.57
CA TYR A 129 -3.29 -24.27 -26.89
C TYR A 129 -2.00 -24.28 -26.09
N SER A 130 -0.86 -24.26 -26.78
CA SER A 130 0.47 -24.20 -26.14
C SER A 130 1.09 -22.84 -26.44
N LEU A 131 1.54 -22.13 -25.40
CA LEU A 131 2.25 -20.86 -25.56
C LEU A 131 3.63 -21.13 -26.16
N VAL A 132 3.85 -20.67 -27.39
CA VAL A 132 5.08 -20.91 -28.16
C VAL A 132 5.98 -19.68 -28.25
N ASP A 133 5.41 -18.49 -28.06
CA ASP A 133 6.16 -17.23 -28.00
C ASP A 133 5.51 -16.29 -26.99
N TYR A 134 6.33 -15.58 -26.22
CA TYR A 134 5.86 -14.57 -25.29
C TYR A 134 6.88 -13.44 -25.19
N GLN A 135 6.42 -12.24 -25.53
CA GLN A 135 7.13 -10.97 -25.35
C GLN A 135 6.35 -10.13 -24.34
N PHE A 136 7.06 -9.49 -23.42
CA PHE A 136 6.48 -8.69 -22.35
C PHE A 136 7.43 -7.56 -21.99
N SER A 137 6.89 -6.36 -21.86
CA SER A 137 7.59 -5.21 -21.32
C SER A 137 6.66 -4.46 -20.39
N GLN A 138 7.13 -4.19 -19.17
CA GLN A 138 6.42 -3.41 -18.17
C GLN A 138 7.30 -2.26 -17.73
N GLY A 139 6.70 -1.08 -17.58
CA GLY A 139 7.32 0.08 -16.94
C GLY A 139 6.40 0.60 -15.86
N THR A 140 6.93 0.80 -14.65
CA THR A 140 6.22 1.42 -13.54
C THR A 140 7.09 2.49 -12.91
N VAL A 141 6.50 3.66 -12.66
CA VAL A 141 7.08 4.69 -11.80
C VAL A 141 6.31 4.72 -10.48
N THR A 142 7.04 4.79 -9.37
CA THR A 142 6.50 4.99 -8.03
C THR A 142 7.05 6.31 -7.49
N ASP A 143 6.16 7.22 -7.12
CA ASP A 143 6.48 8.40 -6.32
C ASP A 143 6.36 8.03 -4.84
N ASN A 144 7.50 7.90 -4.17
CA ASN A 144 7.60 7.46 -2.79
C ASN A 144 7.47 8.64 -1.83
N ARG A 145 6.24 8.93 -1.38
CA ARG A 145 6.02 9.92 -0.32
C ARG A 145 6.12 9.28 1.05
N ALA A 146 6.20 10.13 2.07
CA ALA A 146 6.30 9.66 3.44
C ALA A 146 5.03 8.92 3.90
N ALA A 147 3.85 9.44 3.53
CA ALA A 147 2.57 8.87 3.93
C ALA A 147 1.94 7.93 2.92
N SER A 148 2.24 8.07 1.63
CA SER A 148 1.61 7.25 0.59
C SER A 148 2.52 7.14 -0.62
N ASP A 149 2.73 5.93 -1.09
CA ASP A 149 3.37 5.67 -2.37
C ASP A 149 2.30 5.76 -3.46
N TYR A 150 2.54 6.55 -4.49
CA TYR A 150 1.68 6.63 -5.67
C TYR A 150 2.40 6.02 -6.85
N TYR A 151 1.73 5.22 -7.66
CA TYR A 151 2.37 4.59 -8.80
C TYR A 151 1.47 4.54 -10.01
N SER A 152 2.12 4.54 -11.15
CA SER A 152 1.49 4.43 -12.45
C SER A 152 2.44 3.70 -13.38
N GLY A 153 1.88 2.91 -14.29
CA GLY A 153 2.67 2.15 -15.22
C GLY A 153 1.83 1.59 -16.35
N ASN A 154 2.54 0.97 -17.26
CA ASN A 154 1.96 0.34 -18.43
C ASN A 154 2.69 -0.97 -18.74
N VAL A 155 1.96 -1.86 -19.41
CA VAL A 155 2.45 -3.15 -19.84
C VAL A 155 2.06 -3.32 -21.30
N ILE A 156 3.02 -3.72 -22.12
CA ILE A 156 2.76 -4.18 -23.48
C ILE A 156 3.22 -5.62 -23.55
N SER A 157 2.40 -6.48 -24.14
CA SER A 157 2.77 -7.88 -24.30
C SER A 157 2.17 -8.52 -25.55
N ARG A 158 2.86 -9.55 -26.04
CA ARG A 158 2.43 -10.37 -27.17
C ARG A 158 2.61 -11.85 -26.82
N LYS A 159 1.52 -12.61 -26.74
CA LYS A 159 1.51 -14.06 -26.54
C LYS A 159 1.09 -14.76 -27.82
N THR A 160 1.84 -15.74 -28.31
CA THR A 160 1.42 -16.58 -29.44
C THR A 160 1.16 -18.01 -28.98
N TYR A 161 -0.05 -18.50 -29.18
CA TYR A 161 -0.42 -19.89 -28.92
C TYR A 161 -0.49 -20.68 -30.21
N ALA A 162 0.08 -21.87 -30.22
CA ALA A 162 -0.10 -22.86 -31.28
C ALA A 162 -1.13 -23.91 -30.84
N TYR A 163 -1.99 -24.34 -31.77
CA TYR A 163 -2.98 -25.39 -31.53
C TYR A 163 -3.32 -26.14 -32.82
N GLU A 164 -3.82 -27.36 -32.66
CA GLU A 164 -4.24 -28.23 -33.76
C GLU A 164 -5.75 -28.41 -33.80
N THR A 165 -6.31 -28.43 -35.01
CA THR A 165 -7.70 -28.82 -35.27
C THR A 165 -7.75 -30.02 -36.20
N GLY A 166 -8.64 -30.98 -35.94
CA GLY A 166 -8.73 -32.25 -36.69
C GLY A 166 -8.03 -33.40 -35.96
N LYS A 167 -7.90 -34.56 -36.63
CA LYS A 167 -7.24 -35.76 -36.08
C LYS A 167 -6.34 -36.41 -37.11
N GLY A 168 -5.21 -36.96 -36.65
CA GLY A 168 -4.29 -37.74 -37.49
C GLY A 168 -3.62 -36.92 -38.58
N LYS A 169 -3.46 -37.49 -39.78
CA LYS A 169 -2.75 -36.87 -40.91
C LYS A 169 -3.42 -35.58 -41.47
N ASN A 170 -4.66 -35.29 -41.07
CA ASN A 170 -5.43 -34.12 -41.50
C ASN A 170 -5.45 -33.01 -40.44
N ALA A 171 -4.60 -33.09 -39.41
CA ALA A 171 -4.49 -32.03 -38.41
C ALA A 171 -3.99 -30.74 -39.06
N VAL A 172 -4.71 -29.65 -38.84
CA VAL A 172 -4.34 -28.30 -39.29
C VAL A 172 -3.68 -27.57 -38.13
N GLN A 173 -2.48 -27.04 -38.37
CA GLN A 173 -1.76 -26.18 -37.42
C GLN A 173 -2.32 -24.77 -37.51
N ASN A 174 -2.69 -24.21 -36.37
CA ASN A 174 -3.24 -22.87 -36.26
C ASN A 174 -2.51 -22.09 -35.17
N THR A 175 -2.58 -20.77 -35.24
CA THR A 175 -2.03 -19.88 -34.23
C THR A 175 -3.06 -18.84 -33.78
N ILE A 176 -2.92 -18.39 -32.54
CA ILE A 176 -3.61 -17.22 -32.00
C ILE A 176 -2.54 -16.32 -31.39
N THR A 177 -2.42 -15.10 -31.90
CA THR A 177 -1.56 -14.06 -31.33
C THR A 177 -2.43 -13.10 -30.52
N ILE A 178 -2.14 -12.97 -29.23
CA ILE A 178 -2.78 -12.03 -28.32
C ILE A 178 -1.82 -10.87 -28.11
N GLU A 179 -2.21 -9.69 -28.58
CA GLU A 179 -1.53 -8.44 -28.26
C GLU A 179 -2.29 -7.77 -27.12
N THR A 180 -1.56 -7.25 -26.15
CA THR A 180 -2.14 -6.64 -24.94
C THR A 180 -1.46 -5.32 -24.64
N ASP A 181 -2.29 -4.30 -24.45
CA ASP A 181 -1.92 -3.00 -23.89
C ASP A 181 -2.63 -2.86 -22.54
N SER A 182 -1.87 -2.62 -21.48
CA SER A 182 -2.40 -2.47 -20.14
C SER A 182 -1.83 -1.23 -19.49
N ARG A 183 -2.67 -0.55 -18.72
CA ARG A 183 -2.27 0.56 -17.85
C ARG A 183 -2.75 0.28 -16.45
N HIS A 184 -1.89 0.55 -15.46
CA HIS A 184 -2.25 0.45 -14.06
C HIS A 184 -1.87 1.73 -13.33
N ALA A 185 -2.67 2.08 -12.33
CA ALA A 185 -2.36 3.16 -11.41
C ALA A 185 -2.95 2.84 -10.05
N GLY A 186 -2.30 3.35 -9.03
CA GLY A 186 -2.71 3.09 -7.67
C GLY A 186 -1.96 3.89 -6.65
N TYR A 187 -2.31 3.65 -5.40
CA TYR A 187 -1.59 4.14 -4.25
C TYR A 187 -1.51 3.05 -3.18
N GLU A 188 -0.52 3.16 -2.31
CA GLU A 188 -0.37 2.32 -1.13
C GLU A 188 0.07 3.17 0.06
N ASN A 189 -0.60 2.99 1.18
CA ASN A 189 -0.16 3.51 2.47
C ASN A 189 -0.44 2.51 3.60
N PHE A 190 -0.09 2.89 4.83
CA PHE A 190 -0.29 2.03 6.00
C PHE A 190 -1.75 1.63 6.25
N TRP A 191 -2.71 2.51 5.92
CA TRP A 191 -4.14 2.41 6.20
C TRP A 191 -4.94 1.80 5.05
N GLY A 192 -4.46 1.90 3.82
CA GLY A 192 -5.14 1.36 2.67
C GLY A 192 -4.31 1.43 1.40
N ALA A 193 -4.77 0.68 0.41
CA ALA A 193 -4.17 0.67 -0.91
C ALA A 193 -5.23 0.34 -1.94
N THR A 194 -5.09 0.93 -3.13
CA THR A 194 -5.92 0.63 -4.28
C THR A 194 -5.06 0.56 -5.51
N GLU A 195 -5.26 -0.46 -6.34
CA GLU A 195 -4.76 -0.49 -7.71
C GLU A 195 -5.95 -0.70 -8.65
N THR A 196 -5.95 0.01 -9.76
CA THR A 196 -6.79 -0.35 -10.90
C THR A 196 -5.90 -0.60 -12.11
N GLN A 197 -6.19 -1.69 -12.80
CA GLN A 197 -5.56 -2.03 -14.06
C GLN A 197 -6.63 -2.17 -15.14
N ILE A 198 -6.42 -1.48 -16.26
CA ILE A 198 -7.25 -1.58 -17.46
C ILE A 198 -6.39 -2.24 -18.53
N THR A 199 -6.85 -3.37 -19.02
CA THR A 199 -6.15 -4.19 -20.01
C THR A 199 -7.02 -4.34 -21.26
N GLU A 200 -6.48 -3.98 -22.41
CA GLU A 200 -7.12 -4.19 -23.72
C GLU A 200 -6.30 -5.21 -24.51
N SER A 201 -6.98 -6.27 -24.95
CA SER A 201 -6.37 -7.39 -25.65
C SER A 201 -7.04 -7.63 -27.00
N VAL A 202 -6.21 -7.79 -28.03
CA VAL A 202 -6.63 -8.17 -29.39
C VAL A 202 -6.12 -9.57 -29.68
N TYR A 203 -7.03 -10.48 -29.98
CA TYR A 203 -6.74 -11.87 -30.34
C TYR A 203 -6.83 -11.99 -31.86
N SER A 204 -5.71 -12.24 -32.52
CA SER A 204 -5.60 -12.41 -33.97
C SER A 204 -5.44 -13.90 -34.29
N PHE A 205 -6.41 -14.46 -35.00
CA PHE A 205 -6.44 -15.88 -35.37
C PHE A 205 -5.78 -16.07 -36.74
N SER A 206 -5.19 -17.25 -36.98
CA SER A 206 -4.55 -17.59 -38.26
C SER A 206 -5.50 -17.58 -39.47
N ASP A 207 -6.82 -17.63 -39.25
CA ASP A 207 -7.85 -17.50 -40.28
C ASP A 207 -8.21 -16.04 -40.62
N GLY A 208 -7.54 -15.06 -40.00
CA GLY A 208 -7.72 -13.63 -40.22
C GLY A 208 -8.83 -13.00 -39.37
N LYS A 209 -9.55 -13.76 -38.54
CA LYS A 209 -10.53 -13.19 -37.62
C LYS A 209 -9.87 -12.57 -36.40
N THR A 210 -10.57 -11.65 -35.75
CA THR A 210 -10.11 -11.00 -34.51
C THR A 210 -11.14 -11.08 -33.40
N SER A 211 -10.67 -11.13 -32.15
CA SER A 211 -11.49 -10.88 -30.96
C SER A 211 -10.90 -9.73 -30.15
N HIS A 212 -11.77 -8.97 -29.49
CA HIS A 212 -11.40 -7.86 -28.62
C HIS A 212 -11.91 -8.15 -27.21
N VAL A 213 -11.03 -8.04 -26.22
CA VAL A 213 -11.36 -8.20 -24.81
C VAL A 213 -10.80 -7.01 -24.06
N LYS A 214 -11.65 -6.35 -23.29
CA LYS A 214 -11.27 -5.33 -22.34
C LYS A 214 -11.50 -5.87 -20.94
N ASN A 215 -10.51 -5.77 -20.08
CA ASN A 215 -10.62 -6.08 -18.67
C ASN A 215 -10.34 -4.83 -17.84
N ARG A 216 -11.12 -4.65 -16.78
CA ARG A 216 -10.87 -3.67 -15.73
C ARG A 216 -10.87 -4.41 -14.40
N VAL A 217 -9.72 -4.48 -13.75
CA VAL A 217 -9.57 -5.06 -12.43
C VAL A 217 -9.23 -3.97 -11.42
N SER A 218 -9.91 -3.99 -10.28
CA SER A 218 -9.65 -3.11 -9.15
C SER A 218 -9.40 -3.96 -7.92
N THR A 219 -8.24 -3.77 -7.30
CA THR A 219 -7.91 -4.37 -6.02
C THR A 219 -7.90 -3.27 -4.98
N SER A 220 -8.56 -3.50 -3.84
CA SER A 220 -8.55 -2.56 -2.72
C SER A 220 -8.23 -3.27 -1.42
N LYS A 221 -7.52 -2.58 -0.53
CA LYS A 221 -7.25 -3.00 0.85
C LYS A 221 -7.56 -1.83 1.76
N SER A 222 -8.26 -2.09 2.85
CA SER A 222 -8.53 -1.11 3.90
C SER A 222 -8.17 -1.65 5.27
N ARG A 223 -7.78 -0.74 6.16
CA ARG A 223 -7.61 -0.98 7.59
C ARG A 223 -8.45 0.06 8.30
N ILE A 224 -9.49 -0.41 8.96
CA ILE A 224 -10.45 0.44 9.64
C ILE A 224 -10.31 0.26 11.14
N LEU A 225 -10.35 1.36 11.88
CA LEU A 225 -10.26 1.31 13.33
C LEU A 225 -11.65 1.36 13.96
N ASN A 226 -12.05 0.26 14.58
CA ASN A 226 -13.36 0.12 15.22
C ASN A 226 -13.24 0.12 16.74
N TYR A 227 -14.08 0.89 17.42
CA TYR A 227 -14.25 0.76 18.87
C TYR A 227 -15.27 -0.35 19.15
N GLU A 228 -14.92 -1.25 20.05
CA GLU A 228 -15.82 -2.32 20.48
C GLU A 228 -16.04 -2.24 21.98
N GLU A 229 -17.30 -2.15 22.38
CA GLU A 229 -17.72 -2.14 23.78
C GLU A 229 -17.50 -3.50 24.43
N ASN A 230 -17.10 -3.48 25.70
CA ASN A 230 -17.03 -4.65 26.53
C ASN A 230 -18.44 -4.95 27.09
N LEU A 231 -19.01 -6.08 26.66
CA LEU A 231 -20.33 -6.52 27.10
C LEU A 231 -20.37 -6.89 28.60
N GLY A 232 -19.21 -7.12 29.23
CA GLY A 232 -19.11 -7.47 30.64
C GLY A 232 -19.15 -6.25 31.54
N THR A 233 -20.25 -6.06 32.29
CA THR A 233 -20.46 -4.92 33.20
C THR A 233 -19.52 -4.89 34.42
N LEU A 234 -18.87 -6.01 34.76
CA LEU A 234 -17.84 -6.11 35.82
C LEU A 234 -16.41 -6.11 35.27
N GLY A 235 -16.24 -5.88 33.96
CA GLY A 235 -14.93 -5.82 33.31
C GLY A 235 -14.09 -4.66 33.82
N SER A 236 -12.76 -4.82 33.80
CA SER A 236 -11.84 -3.76 34.21
C SER A 236 -11.70 -2.65 33.16
N PHE A 237 -12.42 -2.73 32.03
CA PHE A 237 -12.40 -1.76 30.92
C PHE A 237 -13.76 -1.73 30.22
N GLU A 238 -14.15 -0.57 29.70
CA GLU A 238 -15.45 -0.31 29.05
C GLU A 238 -15.51 -0.84 27.61
N GLY A 239 -14.36 -0.99 26.96
CA GLY A 239 -14.23 -1.40 25.57
C GLY A 239 -12.81 -1.12 25.07
N GLY A 240 -12.56 -1.43 23.81
CA GLY A 240 -11.25 -1.23 23.22
C GLY A 240 -11.30 -1.15 21.70
N TYR A 241 -10.25 -0.59 21.12
CA TYR A 241 -10.13 -0.48 19.68
C TYR A 241 -9.62 -1.79 19.06
N ALA A 242 -10.08 -2.06 17.85
CA ALA A 242 -9.61 -3.14 17.00
C ALA A 242 -9.34 -2.60 15.59
N VAL A 243 -8.24 -3.01 14.98
CA VAL A 243 -7.99 -2.77 13.55
C VAL A 243 -8.59 -3.93 12.78
N VAL A 244 -9.56 -3.63 11.92
CA VAL A 244 -10.14 -4.58 10.97
C VAL A 244 -9.51 -4.33 9.62
N SER A 245 -8.83 -5.33 9.05
CA SER A 245 -8.23 -5.22 7.72
C SER A 245 -8.98 -6.09 6.72
N GLU A 246 -9.38 -5.48 5.62
CA GLU A 246 -10.19 -6.06 4.54
C GLU A 246 -9.45 -5.93 3.21
N LYS A 247 -9.71 -6.84 2.28
CA LYS A 247 -9.17 -6.79 0.92
C LYS A 247 -10.18 -7.36 -0.07
N ASP A 248 -10.39 -6.62 -1.15
CA ASP A 248 -11.34 -6.97 -2.20
C ASP A 248 -10.66 -6.93 -3.56
N VAL A 249 -11.10 -7.81 -4.47
CA VAL A 249 -10.71 -7.76 -5.87
C VAL A 249 -11.95 -7.92 -6.73
N ILE A 250 -12.19 -6.95 -7.60
CA ILE A 250 -13.31 -6.95 -8.56
C ILE A 250 -12.71 -6.85 -9.96
N SER A 251 -13.17 -7.69 -10.88
CA SER A 251 -12.68 -7.75 -12.25
C SER A 251 -13.85 -7.86 -13.23
N GLU A 252 -13.96 -6.90 -14.13
CA GLU A 252 -15.00 -6.83 -15.14
C GLU A 252 -14.36 -7.03 -16.52
N TYR A 253 -14.88 -7.98 -17.30
CA TYR A 253 -14.48 -8.22 -18.68
C TYR A 253 -15.62 -7.80 -19.62
N THR A 254 -15.28 -7.05 -20.65
CA THR A 254 -16.15 -6.81 -21.82
C THR A 254 -15.50 -7.45 -23.04
N TYR A 255 -16.24 -8.27 -23.78
CA TYR A 255 -15.68 -9.01 -24.91
C TYR A 255 -16.53 -8.94 -26.17
N ASN A 256 -15.84 -9.00 -27.31
CA ASN A 256 -16.40 -9.15 -28.64
C ASN A 256 -15.55 -10.18 -29.40
N LEU A 257 -16.06 -11.41 -29.51
CA LEU A 257 -15.30 -12.56 -30.00
C LEU A 257 -15.54 -12.82 -31.48
N ALA A 258 -14.53 -13.41 -32.13
CA ALA A 258 -14.56 -13.85 -33.53
C ALA A 258 -15.68 -14.86 -33.84
N SER A 259 -16.19 -15.55 -32.81
CA SER A 259 -17.35 -16.43 -32.88
C SER A 259 -18.69 -15.69 -33.10
N GLY A 260 -18.70 -14.37 -32.93
CA GLY A 260 -19.88 -13.52 -32.90
C GLY A 260 -20.44 -13.28 -31.49
N GLN A 261 -19.91 -13.94 -30.46
CA GLN A 261 -20.34 -13.71 -29.08
C GLN A 261 -19.84 -12.36 -28.55
N LYS A 262 -20.75 -11.63 -27.91
CA LYS A 262 -20.45 -10.37 -27.22
C LYS A 262 -21.10 -10.38 -25.85
N GLY A 263 -20.49 -9.74 -24.87
CA GLY A 263 -21.06 -9.67 -23.53
C GLY A 263 -20.10 -9.12 -22.49
N THR A 264 -20.55 -9.19 -21.25
CA THR A 264 -19.77 -8.88 -20.06
C THR A 264 -19.63 -10.11 -19.17
N LEU A 265 -18.57 -10.16 -18.38
CA LEU A 265 -18.31 -11.20 -17.39
C LEU A 265 -17.64 -10.56 -16.18
N ASP A 266 -18.19 -10.78 -15.00
CA ASP A 266 -17.64 -10.27 -13.75
C ASP A 266 -17.06 -11.42 -12.93
N LEU A 267 -15.90 -11.16 -12.32
CA LEU A 267 -15.30 -11.99 -11.29
C LEU A 267 -15.08 -11.09 -10.06
N ASP A 268 -15.54 -11.53 -8.91
CA ASP A 268 -15.33 -10.84 -7.65
C ASP A 268 -14.85 -11.81 -6.58
N THR A 269 -14.03 -11.29 -5.66
CA THR A 269 -13.63 -12.04 -4.49
C THR A 269 -13.33 -11.10 -3.33
N GLU A 270 -13.67 -11.56 -2.14
CA GLU A 270 -13.43 -10.89 -0.88
C GLU A 270 -12.53 -11.78 -0.02
N TYR A 271 -11.54 -11.17 0.61
CA TYR A 271 -10.69 -11.81 1.61
C TYR A 271 -11.41 -11.85 2.96
N MET A 272 -11.09 -12.82 3.79
CA MET A 272 -11.60 -12.84 5.15
C MET A 272 -11.01 -11.67 5.96
N PRO A 273 -11.86 -10.83 6.59
CA PRO A 273 -11.37 -9.73 7.40
C PRO A 273 -10.49 -10.25 8.53
N THR A 274 -9.36 -9.58 8.76
CA THR A 274 -8.49 -9.87 9.90
C THR A 274 -8.71 -8.84 10.99
N ILE A 275 -8.81 -9.30 12.24
CA ILE A 275 -9.11 -8.43 13.40
C ILE A 275 -7.91 -8.46 14.35
N GLU A 276 -7.32 -7.30 14.59
CA GLU A 276 -6.23 -7.09 15.56
C GLU A 276 -6.74 -6.25 16.74
N ARG A 277 -6.79 -6.83 17.94
CA ARG A 277 -7.17 -6.10 19.16
C ARG A 277 -6.02 -5.24 19.65
N LEU A 278 -6.32 -3.99 19.94
CA LEU A 278 -5.34 -3.03 20.45
C LEU A 278 -5.39 -2.92 21.98
N ILE A 279 -4.33 -2.35 22.54
CA ILE A 279 -4.27 -2.05 23.97
C ILE A 279 -5.28 -0.97 24.36
N ILE A 280 -5.74 -0.99 25.61
CA ILE A 280 -6.67 0.01 26.14
C ILE A 280 -5.91 0.94 27.08
N PRO A 281 -5.55 2.15 26.64
CA PRO A 281 -4.90 3.12 27.51
C PRO A 281 -5.87 3.65 28.57
N LYS A 282 -5.35 4.00 29.75
CA LYS A 282 -6.15 4.55 30.85
C LYS A 282 -5.49 5.80 31.40
N PHE A 283 -6.18 6.94 31.25
CA PHE A 283 -5.71 8.22 31.75
C PHE A 283 -6.65 8.77 32.83
N ARG A 284 -6.08 9.33 33.89
CA ARG A 284 -6.84 9.88 35.03
C ARG A 284 -7.33 11.31 34.79
N ASP A 285 -6.77 12.00 33.81
CA ASP A 285 -7.01 13.42 33.53
C ASP A 285 -7.78 13.68 32.22
N LEU A 286 -8.37 12.63 31.64
CA LEU A 286 -9.15 12.71 30.40
C LEU A 286 -10.65 12.44 30.61
N THR A 287 -11.11 12.29 31.85
CA THR A 287 -12.54 12.11 32.15
C THR A 287 -13.34 13.29 31.57
N ASN A 288 -14.28 13.00 30.67
CA ASN A 288 -15.10 13.97 29.93
C ASN A 288 -14.31 15.01 29.11
N HIS A 289 -13.05 14.72 28.76
CA HIS A 289 -12.24 15.61 27.93
C HIS A 289 -12.56 15.41 26.44
N TYR A 290 -12.75 16.50 25.68
CA TYR A 290 -13.13 16.43 24.26
C TYR A 290 -12.15 15.63 23.38
N ALA A 291 -10.86 15.64 23.73
CA ALA A 291 -9.81 14.90 23.02
C ALA A 291 -9.61 13.45 23.52
N LYS A 292 -10.41 12.97 24.48
CA LYS A 292 -10.24 11.63 25.10
C LYS A 292 -10.15 10.55 24.03
N GLU A 293 -11.11 10.51 23.12
CA GLU A 293 -11.19 9.50 22.06
C GLU A 293 -9.96 9.52 21.16
N ALA A 294 -9.59 10.69 20.63
CA ALA A 294 -8.41 10.88 19.80
C ALA A 294 -7.12 10.41 20.51
N ILE A 295 -6.97 10.76 21.78
CA ILE A 295 -5.79 10.38 22.58
C ILE A 295 -5.76 8.86 22.78
N GLU A 296 -6.86 8.26 23.22
CA GLU A 296 -6.94 6.81 23.46
C GLU A 296 -6.69 6.02 22.17
N LYS A 297 -7.22 6.48 21.04
CA LYS A 297 -6.95 5.93 19.70
C LYS A 297 -5.46 5.94 19.36
N LEU A 298 -4.78 7.09 19.51
CA LEU A 298 -3.35 7.22 19.19
C LEU A 298 -2.44 6.37 20.09
N TYR A 299 -2.80 6.18 21.36
CA TYR A 299 -2.08 5.25 22.24
C TYR A 299 -2.35 3.79 21.91
N SER A 300 -3.60 3.45 21.55
CA SER A 300 -3.99 2.09 21.15
C SER A 300 -3.18 1.64 19.92
N LEU A 301 -2.96 2.55 18.98
CA LEU A 301 -2.14 2.34 17.77
C LEU A 301 -0.62 2.36 18.03
N GLY A 302 -0.17 2.62 19.26
CA GLY A 302 1.26 2.75 19.59
C GLY A 302 1.95 4.01 19.02
N ILE A 303 1.19 4.92 18.42
CA ILE A 303 1.67 6.22 17.93
C ILE A 303 2.22 7.03 19.10
N TYR A 304 1.43 7.14 20.18
CA TYR A 304 1.96 7.53 21.48
C TYR A 304 2.35 6.31 22.30
N SER A 305 3.43 6.41 23.08
CA SER A 305 3.97 5.27 23.84
C SER A 305 4.49 5.64 25.22
N ASP A 306 4.03 6.75 25.78
CA ASP A 306 4.37 7.14 27.16
C ASP A 306 3.67 6.22 28.17
N SER A 307 4.35 5.83 29.24
CA SER A 307 3.82 4.94 30.28
C SER A 307 3.10 5.66 31.43
N SER A 308 2.87 6.97 31.29
CA SER A 308 2.23 7.79 32.33
C SER A 308 0.72 7.55 32.37
N ASN A 309 0.14 7.47 33.58
CA ASN A 309 -1.31 7.45 33.81
C ASN A 309 -1.96 8.84 33.69
N PHE A 310 -1.18 9.88 33.38
CA PHE A 310 -1.62 11.25 33.12
C PHE A 310 -1.12 11.69 31.75
N PHE A 311 -2.03 12.21 30.92
CA PHE A 311 -1.70 12.68 29.58
C PHE A 311 -1.24 14.14 29.53
N SER A 312 -1.72 14.98 30.46
CA SER A 312 -1.53 16.43 30.52
C SER A 312 -2.02 17.19 29.28
N PRO A 313 -3.34 17.17 28.99
CA PRO A 313 -3.89 17.63 27.71
C PRO A 313 -3.63 19.11 27.38
N LYS A 314 -3.47 19.96 28.41
CA LYS A 314 -3.27 21.43 28.25
C LYS A 314 -1.82 21.83 28.02
N THR A 315 -0.86 20.92 28.26
CA THR A 315 0.56 21.21 28.09
C THR A 315 0.89 21.38 26.60
N PRO A 316 1.76 22.31 26.21
CA PRO A 316 2.23 22.41 24.83
C PRO A 316 2.85 21.09 24.33
N MET A 317 2.50 20.68 23.12
CA MET A 317 3.07 19.51 22.46
C MET A 317 4.51 19.83 22.02
N LYS A 318 5.45 18.95 22.38
CA LYS A 318 6.84 19.07 21.94
C LYS A 318 6.96 18.76 20.45
N ARG A 319 7.88 19.43 19.77
CA ARG A 319 8.17 19.22 18.35
C ARG A 319 8.68 17.81 18.05
N ILE A 320 9.51 17.24 18.93
CA ILE A 320 9.99 15.86 18.78
C ILE A 320 8.84 14.85 18.88
N ASP A 321 8.00 14.95 19.91
CA ASP A 321 6.87 14.04 20.14
C ASP A 321 5.87 14.09 18.98
N PHE A 322 5.56 15.30 18.49
CA PHE A 322 4.69 15.49 17.35
C PHE A 322 5.27 14.86 16.07
N THR A 323 6.56 15.08 15.80
CA THR A 323 7.22 14.53 14.61
C THR A 323 7.29 13.00 14.67
N THR A 324 7.63 12.43 15.83
CA THR A 324 7.62 10.98 16.04
C THR A 324 6.23 10.40 15.84
N ALA A 325 5.19 11.09 16.33
CA ALA A 325 3.81 10.64 16.16
C ALA A 325 3.40 10.61 14.68
N ILE A 326 3.78 11.62 13.90
CA ILE A 326 3.59 11.62 12.44
C ILE A 326 4.36 10.48 11.80
N GLY A 327 5.63 10.30 12.16
CA GLY A 327 6.47 9.21 11.67
C GLY A 327 5.81 7.85 11.89
N LYS A 328 5.28 7.58 13.08
CA LYS A 328 4.57 6.33 13.35
C LYS A 328 3.22 6.24 12.64
N ALA A 329 2.46 7.34 12.56
CA ALA A 329 1.16 7.39 11.88
C ALA A 329 1.23 7.02 10.39
N VAL A 330 2.36 7.35 9.76
CA VAL A 330 2.64 7.04 8.35
C VAL A 330 3.48 5.77 8.16
N ASP A 331 3.72 5.01 9.23
CA ASP A 331 4.64 3.86 9.25
C ASP A 331 6.01 4.16 8.62
N LEU A 332 6.54 5.33 9.00
CA LEU A 332 7.84 5.81 8.55
C LEU A 332 8.89 4.82 9.02
N ARG A 333 9.41 4.03 8.07
CA ARG A 333 10.38 2.98 8.32
C ARG A 333 11.57 3.54 9.10
N VAL A 334 11.66 3.15 10.35
CA VAL A 334 12.88 3.28 11.15
C VAL A 334 13.51 1.90 11.14
N PHE A 335 14.42 1.67 10.18
CA PHE A 335 15.30 0.53 10.31
C PHE A 335 16.15 0.78 11.54
N GLU A 336 15.92 0.02 12.63
CA GLU A 336 16.92 -0.05 13.69
C GLU A 336 18.26 -0.36 13.01
N GLU A 337 19.28 0.48 13.25
CA GLU A 337 20.59 0.28 12.66
C GLU A 337 21.02 -1.18 12.87
N LYS A 338 21.07 -1.97 11.79
CA LYS A 338 21.88 -3.18 11.81
C LYS A 338 23.27 -2.70 12.17
N LYS A 339 23.77 -3.06 13.36
CA LYS A 339 25.09 -2.71 13.90
C LYS A 339 26.16 -2.94 12.82
N SER A 340 26.40 -1.91 12.02
CA SER A 340 27.30 -1.91 10.87
C SER A 340 28.47 -1.03 11.25
N ARG A 341 29.69 -1.50 10.96
CA ARG A 341 30.95 -0.78 11.25
C ARG A 341 31.11 0.55 10.47
N LYS A 342 30.13 0.95 9.65
CA LYS A 342 30.12 2.18 8.83
C LYS A 342 28.91 3.09 9.07
N ALA A 343 28.17 2.95 10.17
CA ALA A 343 27.09 3.89 10.48
C ALA A 343 27.66 5.31 10.73
N PRO A 344 27.05 6.38 10.17
CA PRO A 344 27.49 7.74 10.43
C PRO A 344 27.42 8.04 11.92
N THR A 345 28.52 8.54 12.48
CA THR A 345 28.65 8.82 13.92
C THR A 345 28.13 10.19 14.32
N THR A 346 27.82 11.05 13.34
CA THR A 346 27.37 12.42 13.54
C THR A 346 25.84 12.52 13.58
N SER A 347 25.33 13.36 14.48
CA SER A 347 23.91 13.71 14.50
C SER A 347 23.56 14.66 13.36
N VAL A 348 22.32 14.58 12.86
CA VAL A 348 21.78 15.53 11.86
C VAL A 348 21.55 16.94 12.42
N PHE A 349 21.37 17.09 13.73
CA PHE A 349 21.18 18.39 14.39
C PHE A 349 22.07 18.51 15.62
N LYS A 350 22.57 19.72 15.90
CA LYS A 350 23.48 19.98 17.04
C LYS A 350 22.79 19.85 18.40
N ASP A 351 21.50 20.13 18.47
CA ASP A 351 20.67 20.08 19.68
C ASP A 351 19.96 18.75 19.90
N LEU A 352 20.22 17.74 19.06
CA LEU A 352 19.64 16.41 19.18
C LEU A 352 20.76 15.37 19.17
N LYS A 353 20.84 14.51 20.19
CA LYS A 353 21.84 13.44 20.25
C LYS A 353 21.30 12.19 19.54
N ARG A 354 22.16 11.42 18.85
CA ARG A 354 21.77 10.11 18.26
C ARG A 354 21.21 9.12 19.29
N SER A 355 21.64 9.23 20.54
CA SER A 355 21.17 8.40 21.66
C SER A 355 19.79 8.81 22.20
N THR A 356 19.21 9.92 21.72
CA THR A 356 17.89 10.37 22.15
C THR A 356 16.86 9.34 21.70
N LYS A 357 15.91 9.02 22.59
CA LYS A 357 14.73 8.22 22.24
C LYS A 357 14.07 8.86 21.00
N ASP A 358 13.72 8.04 20.02
CA ASP A 358 13.08 8.46 18.77
C ASP A 358 13.93 9.30 17.79
N TYR A 359 15.25 9.44 18.02
CA TYR A 359 16.16 10.15 17.08
C TYR A 359 15.99 9.70 15.62
N PHE A 360 15.89 8.39 15.40
CA PHE A 360 15.80 7.83 14.05
C PHE A 360 14.49 8.17 13.34
N TYR A 361 13.40 8.44 14.06
CA TYR A 361 12.19 8.98 13.45
C TYR A 361 12.43 10.39 12.91
N ILE A 362 13.19 11.21 13.64
CA ILE A 362 13.54 12.57 13.22
C ILE A 362 14.49 12.54 12.01
N GLU A 363 15.51 11.69 12.05
CA GLU A 363 16.45 11.49 10.94
C GLU A 363 15.72 11.00 9.68
N SER A 364 14.84 10.00 9.82
CA SER A 364 14.03 9.49 8.70
C SER A 364 13.06 10.55 8.16
N ALA A 365 12.39 11.30 9.04
CA ALA A 365 11.46 12.35 8.65
C ALA A 365 12.17 13.50 7.94
N LEU A 366 13.40 13.82 8.32
CA LEU A 366 14.25 14.80 7.63
C LEU A 366 14.64 14.30 6.23
N ASN A 367 15.12 13.07 6.14
CA ASN A 367 15.55 12.46 4.87
C ASN A 367 14.39 12.32 3.87
N LYS A 368 13.17 12.07 4.38
CA LYS A 368 11.93 12.02 3.58
C LYS A 368 11.29 13.39 3.34
N GLY A 369 11.92 14.48 3.79
CA GLY A 369 11.44 15.85 3.57
C GLY A 369 10.21 16.26 4.38
N ILE A 370 9.72 15.41 5.29
CA ILE A 370 8.56 15.68 6.15
C ILE A 370 8.83 16.89 7.05
N ILE A 371 10.04 16.93 7.61
CA ILE A 371 10.47 18.02 8.49
C ILE A 371 11.66 18.77 7.90
N LYS A 372 11.82 20.00 8.39
CA LYS A 372 13.07 20.76 8.32
C LYS A 372 13.43 21.21 9.74
N GLY A 373 14.71 21.50 9.98
CA GLY A 373 15.13 22.19 11.18
C GLY A 373 14.50 23.58 11.26
N VAL A 374 14.45 24.15 12.48
CA VAL A 374 14.12 25.58 12.64
C VAL A 374 15.22 26.49 12.09
N SER A 375 16.42 25.93 11.94
CA SER A 375 17.54 26.45 11.17
C SER A 375 18.32 25.26 10.58
N ALA A 376 19.42 25.53 9.87
CA ALA A 376 20.26 24.47 9.30
C ALA A 376 20.81 23.48 10.34
N ASP A 377 21.12 23.97 11.55
CA ASP A 377 21.82 23.19 12.59
C ASP A 377 20.92 22.73 13.74
N TYR A 378 19.71 23.28 13.87
CA TYR A 378 18.87 23.12 15.07
C TYR A 378 17.46 22.63 14.74
N PHE A 379 16.98 21.69 15.55
CA PHE A 379 15.63 21.14 15.44
C PHE A 379 14.64 21.69 16.49
N MET A 380 15.13 22.09 17.67
CA MET A 380 14.37 22.43 18.87
C MET A 380 13.44 21.29 19.35
N PRO A 381 13.99 20.14 19.77
CA PRO A 381 13.20 18.95 20.10
C PRO A 381 12.18 19.18 21.23
N ASP A 382 12.59 19.86 22.31
CA ASP A 382 11.74 20.19 23.46
C ASP A 382 10.89 21.46 23.27
N GLY A 383 11.09 22.18 22.16
CA GLY A 383 10.30 23.36 21.83
C GLY A 383 8.86 22.99 21.50
N ALA A 384 7.94 23.90 21.79
CA ALA A 384 6.54 23.70 21.47
C ALA A 384 6.30 23.79 19.94
N ILE A 385 5.55 22.85 19.38
CA ILE A 385 5.17 22.88 17.96
C ILE A 385 4.09 23.94 17.74
N THR A 386 4.29 24.83 16.76
CA THR A 386 3.27 25.81 16.37
C THR A 386 2.27 25.23 15.37
N ARG A 387 1.08 25.84 15.28
CA ARG A 387 0.06 25.46 14.29
C ARG A 387 0.58 25.52 12.84
N ALA A 388 1.36 26.54 12.50
CA ALA A 388 1.97 26.66 11.17
C ALA A 388 2.95 25.52 10.88
N GLN A 389 3.78 25.15 11.86
CA GLN A 389 4.71 24.04 11.71
C GLN A 389 3.98 22.70 11.58
N ALA A 390 2.95 22.46 12.39
CA ALA A 390 2.15 21.24 12.32
C ALA A 390 1.47 21.08 10.96
N ALA A 391 0.79 22.13 10.45
CA ALA A 391 0.17 22.11 9.12
C ALA A 391 1.18 21.79 8.02
N THR A 392 2.36 22.42 8.08
CA THR A 392 3.44 22.16 7.13
C THR A 392 3.91 20.70 7.17
N ILE A 393 4.04 20.12 8.37
CA ILE A 393 4.46 18.72 8.55
C ILE A 393 3.43 17.75 7.97
N PHE A 394 2.14 17.98 8.23
CA PHE A 394 1.07 17.14 7.67
C PHE A 394 1.09 17.14 6.14
N VAL A 395 1.12 18.32 5.53
CA VAL A 395 1.05 18.43 4.06
C VAL A 395 2.30 17.84 3.39
N ARG A 396 3.48 18.02 4.01
CA ARG A 396 4.71 17.36 3.54
C ARG A 396 4.68 15.84 3.70
N ALA A 397 4.11 15.35 4.81
CA ALA A 397 3.93 13.91 4.99
C ALA A 397 3.06 13.32 3.86
N LEU A 398 1.99 14.03 3.45
CA LEU A 398 1.12 13.63 2.33
C LEU A 398 1.75 13.84 0.95
N GLY A 399 2.81 14.64 0.82
CA GLY A 399 3.41 15.00 -0.46
C GLY A 399 2.54 15.92 -1.32
N LEU A 400 1.66 16.73 -0.69
CA LEU A 400 0.66 17.55 -1.38
C LEU A 400 1.03 19.03 -1.48
N GLU A 401 2.29 19.39 -1.22
CA GLU A 401 2.75 20.79 -1.23
C GLU A 401 2.51 21.47 -2.59
N ASN A 402 2.66 20.70 -3.68
CA ASN A 402 2.50 21.19 -5.06
C ASN A 402 1.04 21.36 -5.49
N ARG A 403 0.06 21.01 -4.64
CA ARG A 403 -1.37 21.25 -4.92
C ARG A 403 -1.81 22.66 -4.52
N ALA A 404 -0.97 23.43 -3.82
CA ALA A 404 -1.28 24.81 -3.50
C ALA A 404 -1.26 25.69 -4.77
N PRO A 405 -2.02 26.81 -4.81
CA PRO A 405 -1.95 27.77 -5.90
C PRO A 405 -0.53 28.30 -6.10
N ASN A 406 -0.27 28.84 -7.28
CA ASN A 406 1.02 29.45 -7.60
C ASN A 406 1.43 30.47 -6.52
N PRO A 407 2.73 30.56 -6.18
CA PRO A 407 3.23 31.44 -5.13
C PRO A 407 2.73 32.88 -5.26
N GLY A 408 2.34 33.48 -4.13
CA GLY A 408 1.81 34.85 -4.06
C GLY A 408 0.31 34.94 -3.77
N PHE A 409 -0.37 33.80 -3.60
CA PHE A 409 -1.77 33.77 -3.18
C PHE A 409 -1.97 34.14 -1.69
N LEU A 410 -3.15 34.66 -1.37
CA LEU A 410 -3.60 34.88 0.00
C LEU A 410 -4.43 33.68 0.46
N THR A 411 -4.22 33.25 1.70
CA THR A 411 -5.14 32.31 2.34
C THR A 411 -6.46 33.02 2.69
N LYS A 412 -7.48 32.25 3.04
CA LYS A 412 -8.79 32.79 3.46
C LYS A 412 -8.80 33.36 4.89
N PHE A 413 -7.68 33.28 5.62
CA PHE A 413 -7.62 33.64 7.03
C PHE A 413 -7.40 35.13 7.24
N THR A 414 -8.06 35.70 8.25
CA THR A 414 -7.97 37.15 8.52
C THR A 414 -6.60 37.60 9.04
N ASP A 415 -5.80 36.67 9.56
CA ASP A 415 -4.42 36.86 10.01
C ASP A 415 -3.38 36.34 9.00
N ASP A 416 -3.71 36.34 7.70
CA ASP A 416 -2.83 35.88 6.62
C ASP A 416 -1.45 36.57 6.64
N ASN A 417 -1.40 37.85 7.02
CA ASN A 417 -0.15 38.61 7.15
C ASN A 417 0.79 38.08 8.25
N GLN A 418 0.29 37.27 9.19
CA GLN A 418 1.10 36.62 10.21
C GLN A 418 1.59 35.23 9.80
N ILE A 419 1.14 34.71 8.64
CA ILE A 419 1.52 33.39 8.14
C ILE A 419 2.93 33.46 7.55
N PRO A 420 3.89 32.68 8.10
CA PRO A 420 5.23 32.60 7.51
C PRO A 420 5.18 32.01 6.09
N ASN A 421 5.98 32.56 5.18
CA ASN A 421 6.02 32.11 3.78
C ASN A 421 6.21 30.60 3.63
N TYR A 422 7.05 29.97 4.46
CA TYR A 422 7.31 28.52 4.39
C TYR A 422 6.10 27.64 4.74
N ALA A 423 5.11 28.21 5.44
CA ALA A 423 3.94 27.49 5.95
C ALA A 423 2.67 27.79 5.16
N ARG A 424 2.72 28.75 4.23
CA ARG A 424 1.55 29.24 3.49
C ARG A 424 0.86 28.11 2.72
N ASP A 425 1.61 27.35 1.94
CA ASP A 425 1.10 26.22 1.16
C ASP A 425 0.54 25.12 2.08
N GLY A 426 1.29 24.81 3.16
CA GLY A 426 0.88 23.83 4.15
C GLY A 426 -0.42 24.21 4.87
N ILE A 427 -0.59 25.47 5.23
CA ILE A 427 -1.80 25.97 5.90
C ILE A 427 -2.98 25.98 4.94
N TYR A 428 -2.77 26.41 3.70
CA TYR A 428 -3.80 26.38 2.66
C TYR A 428 -4.32 24.95 2.46
N ILE A 429 -3.43 24.00 2.17
CA ILE A 429 -3.81 22.61 1.91
C ILE A 429 -4.37 21.94 3.16
N ALA A 430 -3.77 22.12 4.34
CA ALA A 430 -4.30 21.52 5.57
C ALA A 430 -5.71 22.03 5.91
N ASN A 431 -6.06 23.25 5.49
CA ASN A 431 -7.41 23.77 5.59
C ASN A 431 -8.35 23.19 4.53
N GLU A 432 -7.92 23.09 3.26
CA GLU A 432 -8.75 22.51 2.18
C GLU A 432 -9.10 21.05 2.48
N LEU A 433 -8.15 20.30 3.06
CA LEU A 433 -8.36 18.92 3.50
C LEU A 433 -9.11 18.80 4.84
N GLY A 434 -9.50 19.91 5.47
CA GLY A 434 -10.20 19.90 6.76
C GLY A 434 -9.37 19.43 7.97
N LEU A 435 -8.07 19.15 7.78
CA LEU A 435 -7.16 18.70 8.84
C LEU A 435 -7.06 19.77 9.94
N MET A 436 -6.81 21.02 9.54
CA MET A 436 -6.68 22.16 10.45
C MET A 436 -7.57 23.32 10.01
N ILE A 437 -8.51 23.69 10.88
CA ILE A 437 -9.43 24.81 10.65
C ILE A 437 -9.04 26.03 11.49
N GLY A 438 -9.50 27.20 11.05
CA GLY A 438 -9.36 28.46 11.77
C GLY A 438 -10.22 28.53 13.04
N ASP A 439 -9.99 29.56 13.84
CA ASP A 439 -10.84 29.87 15.00
C ASP A 439 -12.17 30.53 14.58
N SER A 440 -13.04 30.76 15.56
CA SER A 440 -14.36 31.40 15.33
C SER A 440 -14.27 32.85 14.82
N ALA A 441 -13.10 33.49 14.89
CA ALA A 441 -12.86 34.82 14.37
C ALA A 441 -12.26 34.79 12.95
N GLY A 442 -12.15 33.62 12.32
CA GLY A 442 -11.58 33.47 10.98
C GLY A 442 -10.06 33.52 10.94
N ARG A 443 -9.37 33.37 12.09
CA ARG A 443 -7.90 33.39 12.17
C ARG A 443 -7.33 31.98 12.18
N PHE A 444 -6.20 31.77 11.52
CA PHE A 444 -5.46 30.51 11.63
C PHE A 444 -4.65 30.42 12.93
N ASN A 445 -4.15 31.53 13.45
CA ASN A 445 -3.23 31.64 14.59
C ASN A 445 -1.91 30.87 14.36
N PRO A 446 -1.11 31.23 13.33
CA PRO A 446 0.05 30.44 12.87
C PRO A 446 1.14 30.22 13.94
N ASN A 447 1.34 31.19 14.82
CA ASN A 447 2.37 31.16 15.86
C ASN A 447 1.90 30.55 17.19
N LYS A 448 0.60 30.23 17.33
CA LYS A 448 0.07 29.61 18.56
C LYS A 448 0.64 28.19 18.71
N PRO A 449 1.22 27.84 19.86
CA PRO A 449 1.57 26.45 20.17
C PRO A 449 0.34 25.55 20.21
N LEU A 450 0.46 24.33 19.70
CA LEU A 450 -0.55 23.30 19.91
C LEU A 450 -0.41 22.73 21.33
N SER A 451 -1.52 22.65 22.06
CA SER A 451 -1.57 21.78 23.23
C SER A 451 -1.53 20.31 22.83
N ARG A 452 -1.19 19.41 23.75
CA ARG A 452 -1.18 17.96 23.50
C ARG A 452 -2.54 17.46 23.04
N ALA A 453 -3.63 17.96 23.62
CA ALA A 453 -4.98 17.61 23.19
C ALA A 453 -5.31 18.09 21.77
N GLU A 454 -5.00 19.35 21.44
CA GLU A 454 -5.24 19.87 20.08
C GLU A 454 -4.40 19.10 19.04
N ALA A 455 -3.15 18.77 19.37
CA ALA A 455 -2.28 17.98 18.50
C ALA A 455 -2.85 16.57 18.26
N SER A 456 -3.39 15.90 19.29
CA SER A 456 -4.02 14.59 19.16
C SER A 456 -5.26 14.60 18.27
N VAL A 457 -6.14 15.60 18.44
CA VAL A 457 -7.35 15.73 17.59
C VAL A 457 -6.99 15.96 16.13
N VAL A 458 -6.00 16.80 15.85
CA VAL A 458 -5.58 17.03 14.46
C VAL A 458 -4.86 15.80 13.89
N LEU A 459 -4.09 15.07 14.70
CA LEU A 459 -3.45 13.82 14.27
C LEU A 459 -4.48 12.72 13.98
N GLU A 460 -5.56 12.63 14.76
CA GLU A 460 -6.67 11.73 14.45
C GLU A 460 -7.33 12.09 13.11
N ARG A 461 -7.58 13.36 12.83
CA ARG A 461 -8.12 13.78 11.51
C ARG A 461 -7.20 13.40 10.37
N PHE A 462 -5.89 13.53 10.60
CA PHE A 462 -4.88 13.09 9.63
C PHE A 462 -4.93 11.58 9.39
N LEU A 463 -5.08 10.76 10.43
CA LEU A 463 -5.29 9.31 10.28
C LEU A 463 -6.56 9.01 9.50
N LYS A 464 -7.68 9.66 9.84
CA LYS A 464 -8.96 9.50 9.14
C LYS A 464 -8.87 9.85 7.65
N TYR A 465 -8.13 10.91 7.31
CA TYR A 465 -7.88 11.27 5.92
C TYR A 465 -7.11 10.17 5.16
N LEU A 466 -6.15 9.52 5.81
CA LEU A 466 -5.40 8.40 5.23
C LEU A 466 -6.25 7.13 5.06
N GLU A 467 -7.22 6.91 5.96
CA GLU A 467 -8.14 5.78 6.00
C GLU A 467 -9.25 5.89 4.95
N ASP A 468 -10.00 7.01 4.95
CA ASP A 468 -11.24 7.16 4.20
C ASP A 468 -11.06 7.97 2.91
N ASP A 469 -10.58 9.22 3.06
CA ASP A 469 -10.64 10.21 1.99
C ASP A 469 -9.68 9.89 0.84
N LEU A 470 -8.48 9.39 1.15
CA LEU A 470 -7.54 9.01 0.10
C LEU A 470 -8.06 7.81 -0.72
N LYS A 471 -8.70 6.83 -0.06
CA LYS A 471 -9.30 5.66 -0.71
C LYS A 471 -10.41 6.07 -1.65
N GLN A 472 -11.32 6.91 -1.18
CA GLN A 472 -12.44 7.37 -1.97
C GLN A 472 -11.98 8.18 -3.18
N ASN A 473 -11.13 9.19 -2.98
CA ASN A 473 -10.66 10.04 -4.08
C ASN A 473 -9.96 9.22 -5.17
N TYR A 474 -9.06 8.30 -4.81
CA TYR A 474 -8.39 7.47 -5.82
C TYR A 474 -9.32 6.48 -6.51
N ARG A 475 -10.24 5.85 -5.78
CA ARG A 475 -11.23 4.95 -6.39
C ARG A 475 -12.09 5.73 -7.38
N ASP A 476 -12.64 6.86 -6.95
CA ASP A 476 -13.56 7.65 -7.76
C ASP A 476 -12.80 8.25 -8.97
N ASP A 477 -11.62 8.85 -8.78
CA ASP A 477 -10.79 9.40 -9.86
C ASP A 477 -10.43 8.34 -10.90
N ILE A 478 -10.05 7.13 -10.48
CA ILE A 478 -9.67 6.07 -11.42
C ILE A 478 -10.89 5.44 -12.12
N LEU A 479 -12.04 5.36 -11.44
CA LEU A 479 -13.29 4.89 -12.06
C LEU A 479 -13.81 5.83 -13.15
N PHE A 480 -13.44 7.12 -13.10
CA PHE A 480 -13.82 8.13 -14.09
C PHE A 480 -12.71 8.49 -15.09
N PHE A 481 -11.56 7.82 -15.03
CA PHE A 481 -10.51 7.93 -16.05
C PHE A 481 -10.92 7.14 -17.30
N ASN A 482 -11.69 7.77 -18.19
CA ASN A 482 -11.96 7.28 -19.54
C ASN A 482 -10.81 7.63 -20.47
#